data_AF-A0A3B9EVH6-F1
#
_entry.id   AF-A0A3B9EVH6-F1
#
_cell.length_a   1.000
_cell.length_b   1.000
_cell.length_c   1.000
_cell.angle_alpha   90.00
_cell.angle_beta   90.00
_cell.angle_gamma   90.00
#
_symmetry.space_group_name_H-M   'P 1'
#
loop_
_entity.id
_entity.type
_entity.pdbx_description
1 polymer ?
#
loop_
_entity_poly.entity_id
_entity_poly.type
_entity_poly.pdbx_seq_one_letter_code
_entity_poly.pdbx_strand_id
1 'polypeptide(L)'
;MEPINKKPSRPLPTWVTVLSIVLASGTVQVIANFWIEARKLRFEELEKERLVKDRIRKAEQAVLDGHLIYEHLNNLRNEIGLDHIIGIYAIHNHGGVPATGESRQITLLFETHSTPADFSKSDWIGRELFEGFNWFYAQVLRYGIYYVEDVQEYSSLYKSETAEYLNYIGTGAILAVHLKSTPSATLYLSIEFPESYPDRTDPNLNMKVLNAAQRIRPLLTTHENLIYE
;
A
#
# COMPACT_ATOMS: atom_id res chain seq x y z
N MET A 1 -77.79 26.46 -53.79
CA MET A 1 -76.53 26.17 -53.09
C MET A 1 -75.46 27.08 -53.67
N GLU A 2 -75.11 28.15 -52.95
CA GLU A 2 -74.04 29.07 -53.35
C GLU A 2 -72.66 28.51 -52.97
N PRO A 3 -71.61 28.70 -53.80
CA PRO A 3 -70.28 28.23 -53.47
C PRO A 3 -69.64 29.10 -52.38
N ILE A 4 -69.16 28.46 -51.31
CA ILE A 4 -68.37 29.10 -50.25
C ILE A 4 -67.08 29.63 -50.87
N ASN A 5 -67.01 30.95 -51.02
CA ASN A 5 -65.83 31.67 -51.47
C ASN A 5 -64.75 31.58 -50.38
N LYS A 6 -63.84 30.61 -50.52
CA LYS A 6 -62.68 30.47 -49.64
C LYS A 6 -61.71 31.63 -49.92
N LYS A 7 -61.67 32.60 -49.01
CA LYS A 7 -60.64 33.65 -49.00
C LYS A 7 -59.24 33.01 -49.04
N PRO A 8 -58.32 33.51 -49.87
CA PRO A 8 -56.94 33.02 -49.89
C PRO A 8 -56.29 33.33 -48.53
N SER A 9 -55.74 32.29 -47.89
CA SER A 9 -54.92 32.44 -46.69
C SER A 9 -53.73 33.33 -47.03
N ARG A 10 -53.57 34.43 -46.26
CA ARG A 10 -52.38 35.27 -46.40
C ARG A 10 -51.15 34.41 -46.10
N PRO A 11 -50.09 34.47 -46.93
CA PRO A 11 -48.87 33.73 -46.66
C PRO A 11 -48.35 34.14 -45.29
N LEU A 12 -47.90 33.15 -44.50
CA LEU A 12 -47.27 33.41 -43.22
C LEU A 12 -46.10 34.37 -43.43
N PRO A 13 -45.83 35.28 -42.48
CA PRO A 13 -44.71 36.19 -42.57
C PRO A 13 -43.40 35.41 -42.78
N THR A 14 -42.56 35.87 -43.70
CA THR A 14 -41.33 35.18 -44.13
C THR A 14 -40.41 34.80 -42.96
N TRP A 15 -40.43 35.55 -41.86
CA TRP A 15 -39.68 35.25 -40.64
C TRP A 15 -40.20 34.02 -39.87
N VAL A 16 -41.50 33.71 -39.94
CA VAL A 16 -42.07 32.47 -39.39
C VAL A 16 -41.62 31.25 -40.20
N THR A 17 -41.45 31.42 -41.51
CA THR A 17 -40.92 30.37 -42.40
C THR A 17 -39.44 30.14 -42.17
N VAL A 18 -38.64 31.19 -42.00
CA VAL A 18 -37.20 31.08 -41.70
C VAL A 18 -36.97 30.45 -40.32
N LEU A 19 -37.74 30.82 -39.30
CA LEU A 19 -37.63 30.21 -37.96
C LEU A 19 -38.03 28.72 -37.98
N SER A 20 -39.08 28.37 -38.75
CA SER A 20 -39.48 26.98 -38.98
C SER A 20 -38.43 26.19 -39.77
N ILE A 21 -37.73 26.80 -40.74
CA ILE A 21 -36.65 26.16 -41.49
C ILE A 21 -35.41 25.97 -40.61
N VAL A 22 -35.08 26.92 -39.73
CA VAL A 22 -33.98 26.75 -38.78
C VAL A 22 -34.30 25.64 -37.78
N LEU A 23 -35.53 25.58 -37.27
CA LEU A 23 -36.00 24.52 -36.37
C LEU A 23 -36.18 23.15 -37.05
N ALA A 24 -36.53 23.11 -38.34
CA ALA A 24 -36.69 21.89 -39.14
C ALA A 24 -35.41 21.42 -39.82
N SER A 25 -34.42 22.30 -39.99
CA SER A 25 -33.09 21.93 -40.45
C SER A 25 -32.38 21.23 -39.30
N GLY A 26 -31.87 20.02 -39.50
CA GLY A 26 -31.10 19.28 -38.50
C GLY A 26 -29.89 20.02 -37.91
N THR A 27 -29.62 21.27 -38.31
CA THR A 27 -28.57 22.15 -37.79
C THR A 27 -28.73 22.45 -36.29
N VAL A 28 -29.95 22.68 -35.79
CA VAL A 28 -30.16 22.91 -34.33
C VAL A 28 -29.82 21.65 -33.52
N GLN A 29 -30.21 20.48 -34.02
CA GLN A 29 -29.87 19.19 -33.39
C GLN A 29 -28.37 18.92 -33.44
N VAL A 30 -27.71 19.23 -34.55
CA VAL A 30 -26.25 19.09 -34.72
C VAL A 30 -25.49 20.00 -33.75
N ILE A 31 -25.90 21.26 -33.63
CA ILE A 31 -25.29 22.21 -32.68
C ILE A 31 -25.50 21.75 -31.23
N ALA A 32 -26.71 21.29 -30.87
CA ALA A 32 -26.99 20.76 -29.55
C ALA A 32 -26.13 19.51 -29.24
N ASN A 33 -26.02 18.57 -30.17
CA ASN A 33 -25.19 17.38 -30.03
C ASN A 33 -23.70 17.74 -29.87
N PHE A 34 -23.21 18.71 -30.65
CA PHE A 34 -21.83 19.20 -30.53
C PHE A 34 -21.55 19.77 -29.13
N TRP A 35 -22.44 20.60 -28.58
CA TRP A 35 -22.28 21.15 -27.23
C TRP A 35 -22.37 20.09 -26.13
N ILE A 36 -23.26 19.10 -26.29
CA ILE A 36 -23.35 17.97 -25.36
C ILE A 36 -22.04 17.18 -25.36
N GLU A 37 -21.48 16.88 -26.53
CA GLU A 37 -20.25 16.10 -26.65
C GLU A 37 -19.03 16.90 -26.15
N ALA A 38 -18.92 18.18 -26.49
CA ALA A 38 -17.88 19.06 -25.95
C ALA A 38 -17.96 19.17 -24.41
N ARG A 39 -19.17 19.17 -23.84
CA ARG A 39 -19.36 19.19 -22.39
C ARG A 39 -18.96 17.86 -21.74
N LYS A 40 -19.27 16.72 -22.37
CA LYS A 40 -18.81 15.40 -21.91
C LYS A 40 -17.29 15.30 -21.91
N LEU A 41 -16.64 15.67 -23.02
CA LEU A 41 -15.18 15.67 -23.13
C LEU A 41 -14.53 16.53 -22.05
N ARG A 42 -15.08 17.73 -21.80
CA ARG A 42 -14.61 18.61 -20.73
C ARG A 42 -14.80 17.99 -19.33
N PHE A 43 -15.91 17.28 -19.10
CA PHE A 43 -16.13 16.57 -17.83
C PHE A 43 -15.13 15.43 -17.64
N GLU A 44 -14.86 14.63 -18.68
CA GLU A 44 -13.88 13.55 -18.64
C GLU A 44 -12.46 14.09 -18.39
N GLU A 45 -12.11 15.22 -19.00
CA GLU A 45 -10.83 15.88 -18.79
C GLU A 45 -10.67 16.40 -17.35
N LEU A 46 -11.69 17.07 -16.81
CA LEU A 46 -11.71 17.52 -15.41
C LEU A 46 -11.66 16.34 -14.42
N GLU A 47 -12.30 15.22 -14.74
CA GLU A 47 -12.24 14.02 -13.92
C GLU A 47 -10.83 13.40 -13.93
N LYS A 48 -10.18 13.33 -15.09
CA LYS A 48 -8.78 12.91 -15.20
C LYS A 48 -7.85 13.83 -14.41
N GLU A 49 -8.00 15.15 -14.54
CA GLU A 49 -7.22 16.12 -13.75
C GLU A 49 -7.39 15.92 -12.25
N ARG A 50 -8.63 15.71 -11.78
CA ARG A 50 -8.91 15.42 -10.37
C ARG A 50 -8.20 14.14 -9.92
N LEU A 51 -8.28 13.07 -10.69
CA LEU A 51 -7.64 11.80 -10.38
C LEU A 51 -6.11 11.94 -10.32
N VAL A 52 -5.50 12.71 -11.23
CA VAL A 52 -4.05 12.97 -11.22
C VAL A 52 -3.66 13.77 -9.97
N LYS A 53 -4.40 14.83 -9.63
CA LYS A 53 -4.15 15.61 -8.40
C LYS A 53 -4.28 14.76 -7.14
N ASP A 54 -5.29 13.90 -7.07
CA ASP A 54 -5.47 12.99 -5.95
C ASP A 54 -4.35 11.96 -5.84
N ARG A 55 -3.82 11.47 -6.98
CA ARG A 55 -2.63 10.59 -6.99
C ARG A 55 -1.39 11.29 -6.48
N ILE A 56 -1.12 12.51 -6.95
CA ILE A 56 0.02 13.32 -6.50
C ILE A 56 -0.07 13.55 -4.98
N ARG A 57 -1.23 13.99 -4.48
CA ARG A 57 -1.45 14.22 -3.05
C ARG A 57 -1.22 12.96 -2.20
N LYS A 58 -1.66 11.80 -2.69
CA LYS A 58 -1.43 10.51 -2.02
C LYS A 58 0.05 10.14 -2.01
N ALA A 59 0.76 10.37 -3.12
CA ALA A 59 2.20 10.11 -3.22
C ALA A 59 2.99 11.02 -2.27
N GLU A 60 2.68 12.32 -2.22
CA GLU A 60 3.28 13.27 -1.28
C GLU A 60 3.06 12.85 0.17
N GLN A 61 1.83 12.46 0.53
CA GLN A 61 1.55 11.95 1.87
C GLN A 61 2.33 10.67 2.18
N ALA A 62 2.44 9.74 1.24
CA ALA A 62 3.21 8.52 1.43
C ALA A 62 4.72 8.79 1.64
N VAL A 63 5.27 9.82 0.99
CA VAL A 63 6.66 10.24 1.23
C VAL A 63 6.84 10.79 2.64
N LEU A 64 5.88 11.59 3.13
CA LEU A 64 5.89 12.11 4.49
C LEU A 64 5.74 10.99 5.54
N ASP A 65 4.78 10.10 5.34
CA ASP A 65 4.55 8.95 6.19
C ASP A 65 5.79 8.05 6.24
N GLY A 66 6.45 7.83 5.10
CA GLY A 66 7.72 7.10 5.03
C GLY A 66 8.84 7.74 5.86
N HIS A 67 8.97 9.07 5.84
CA HIS A 67 9.95 9.78 6.69
C HIS A 67 9.64 9.57 8.18
N LEU A 68 8.38 9.69 8.58
CA LEU A 68 7.95 9.49 9.98
C LEU A 68 8.15 8.05 10.43
N ILE A 69 7.95 7.06 9.55
CA ILE A 69 8.27 5.66 9.82
C ILE A 69 9.77 5.52 10.13
N TYR A 70 10.65 6.06 9.28
CA TYR A 70 12.10 6.01 9.54
C TYR A 70 12.48 6.69 10.85
N GLU A 71 11.86 7.83 11.18
CA GLU A 71 12.07 8.50 12.46
C GLU A 71 11.69 7.59 13.63
N HIS A 72 10.52 6.92 13.57
CA HIS A 72 10.09 5.98 14.61
C HIS A 72 11.00 4.76 14.73
N LEU A 73 11.49 4.21 13.61
CA LEU A 73 12.46 3.11 13.62
C LEU A 73 13.80 3.52 14.23
N ASN A 74 14.30 4.70 13.89
CA ASN A 74 15.56 5.22 14.45
C ASN A 74 15.42 5.55 15.94
N ASN A 75 14.28 6.10 16.37
CA ASN A 75 14.00 6.33 17.79
C ASN A 75 13.95 5.01 18.56
N LEU A 76 13.26 3.99 18.02
CA LEU A 76 13.26 2.66 18.61
C LEU A 76 14.68 2.11 18.73
N ARG A 77 15.48 2.18 17.65
CA ARG A 77 16.89 1.76 17.67
C ARG A 77 17.66 2.45 18.78
N ASN A 78 17.53 3.76 18.93
CA ASN A 78 18.20 4.50 19.99
C ASN A 78 17.73 4.08 21.40
N GLU A 79 16.47 3.68 21.55
CA GLU A 79 15.91 3.20 22.81
C GLU A 79 16.37 1.78 23.19
N ILE A 80 16.63 0.90 22.21
CA ILE A 80 16.99 -0.51 22.43
C ILE A 80 18.49 -0.82 22.24
N GLY A 81 19.25 0.07 21.60
CA GLY A 81 20.67 -0.12 21.27
C GLY A 81 20.94 -0.03 19.78
N LEU A 82 22.17 0.39 19.42
CA LEU A 82 22.51 0.67 18.02
C LEU A 82 22.79 -0.60 17.20
N ASP A 83 23.13 -1.72 17.84
CA ASP A 83 23.68 -2.92 17.17
C ASP A 83 22.62 -3.84 16.55
N HIS A 84 21.36 -3.40 16.51
CA HIS A 84 20.20 -4.20 16.10
C HIS A 84 19.75 -3.87 14.67
N ILE A 85 19.29 -4.90 13.95
CA ILE A 85 18.62 -4.72 12.65
C ILE A 85 17.13 -4.59 12.92
N ILE A 86 16.53 -3.47 12.51
CA ILE A 86 15.10 -3.23 12.66
C ILE A 86 14.50 -3.05 11.27
N GLY A 87 13.53 -3.89 10.91
CA GLY A 87 12.91 -3.90 9.60
C GLY A 87 11.39 -3.96 9.65
N ILE A 88 10.73 -3.36 8.66
CA ILE A 88 9.31 -3.58 8.37
C ILE A 88 9.21 -4.49 7.16
N TYR A 89 8.70 -5.70 7.37
CA TYR A 89 8.56 -6.73 6.34
C TYR A 89 7.10 -6.89 5.93
N ALA A 90 6.87 -7.01 4.63
CA ALA A 90 5.60 -7.41 4.04
C ALA A 90 5.69 -8.87 3.59
N ILE A 91 4.83 -9.71 4.15
CA ILE A 91 4.67 -11.11 3.71
C ILE A 91 3.47 -11.18 2.79
N HIS A 92 3.74 -11.43 1.50
CA HIS A 92 2.75 -11.50 0.44
C HIS A 92 2.08 -12.87 0.42
N ASN A 93 0.76 -12.87 0.33
CA ASN A 93 -0.06 -14.08 0.41
C ASN A 93 -0.61 -14.51 -0.96
N HIS A 94 -0.01 -14.07 -2.09
CA HIS A 94 -0.46 -14.38 -3.46
C HIS A 94 -1.98 -14.19 -3.72
N GLY A 95 -2.67 -13.35 -2.92
CA GLY A 95 -4.11 -13.10 -3.04
C GLY A 95 -5.03 -14.17 -2.42
N GLY A 96 -4.49 -15.15 -1.69
CA GLY A 96 -5.27 -16.18 -0.97
C GLY A 96 -5.34 -15.98 0.54
N VAL A 97 -6.40 -16.47 1.18
CA VAL A 97 -6.44 -16.71 2.64
C VAL A 97 -5.29 -17.68 2.95
N PRO A 98 -4.46 -17.41 3.98
CA PRO A 98 -3.22 -18.14 4.23
C PRO A 98 -3.48 -19.63 4.48
N ALA A 99 -3.44 -20.44 3.42
CA ALA A 99 -3.35 -21.88 3.50
C ALA A 99 -1.87 -22.25 3.65
N THR A 100 -1.61 -23.11 4.63
CA THR A 100 -0.34 -23.74 4.91
C THR A 100 0.16 -24.49 3.66
N GLY A 101 1.08 -23.91 2.88
CA GLY A 101 1.81 -24.66 1.85
C GLY A 101 2.23 -23.92 0.58
N GLU A 102 1.74 -22.72 0.29
CA GLU A 102 2.19 -21.96 -0.90
C GLU A 102 3.37 -21.06 -0.56
N SER A 103 4.41 -21.06 -1.42
CA SER A 103 5.59 -20.22 -1.31
C SER A 103 5.16 -18.77 -1.04
N ARG A 104 5.47 -18.25 0.14
CA ARG A 104 5.17 -16.87 0.51
C ARG A 104 6.33 -16.01 0.06
N GLN A 105 6.04 -14.81 -0.41
CA GLN A 105 7.10 -13.85 -0.72
C GLN A 105 7.26 -12.86 0.42
N ILE A 106 8.49 -12.44 0.69
CA ILE A 106 8.82 -11.39 1.63
C ILE A 106 9.35 -10.18 0.88
N THR A 107 9.00 -8.99 1.36
CA THR A 107 9.56 -7.70 0.93
C THR A 107 9.95 -6.88 2.14
N LEU A 108 11.19 -6.39 2.18
CA LEU A 108 11.62 -5.40 3.16
C LEU A 108 11.19 -4.00 2.68
N LEU A 109 10.36 -3.31 3.47
CA LEU A 109 9.84 -1.99 3.13
C LEU A 109 10.65 -0.86 3.75
N PHE A 110 11.11 -1.05 4.98
CA PHE A 110 11.89 -0.06 5.73
C PHE A 110 12.91 -0.81 6.57
N GLU A 111 14.11 -0.28 6.69
CA GLU A 111 15.17 -0.87 7.51
C GLU A 111 16.01 0.20 8.21
N THR A 112 16.55 -0.15 9.36
CA THR A 112 17.64 0.58 10.01
C THR A 112 18.57 -0.43 10.67
N HIS A 113 19.88 -0.25 10.45
CA HIS A 113 20.94 -1.08 11.01
C HIS A 113 22.19 -0.21 11.23
N SER A 114 23.09 -0.63 12.12
CA SER A 114 24.34 0.10 12.43
C SER A 114 25.55 -0.37 11.62
N THR A 115 25.58 -1.64 11.25
CA THR A 115 26.67 -2.22 10.46
C THR A 115 26.38 -2.09 8.98
N PRO A 116 27.36 -1.79 8.12
CA PRO A 116 27.19 -1.76 6.67
C PRO A 116 27.15 -3.19 6.10
N ALA A 117 26.39 -4.09 6.72
CA ALA A 117 26.08 -5.36 6.08
C ALA A 117 25.44 -5.06 4.72
N ASP A 118 25.77 -5.84 3.69
CA ASP A 118 25.17 -5.77 2.35
C ASP A 118 23.68 -6.19 2.38
N PHE A 119 22.92 -5.69 3.35
CA PHE A 119 21.47 -5.64 3.33
C PHE A 119 21.08 -4.46 2.47
N SER A 120 21.01 -4.68 1.17
CA SER A 120 20.24 -3.75 0.37
C SER A 120 18.78 -4.17 0.49
N LYS A 121 17.90 -3.25 0.92
CA LYS A 121 16.45 -3.36 0.72
C LYS A 121 16.05 -3.95 -0.63
N SER A 122 16.80 -3.66 -1.70
CA SER A 122 16.56 -4.21 -3.05
C SER A 122 16.65 -5.73 -3.12
N ASP A 123 17.51 -6.34 -2.30
CA ASP A 123 17.72 -7.77 -2.30
C ASP A 123 16.49 -8.50 -1.80
N TRP A 124 15.70 -7.86 -0.92
CA TRP A 124 14.55 -8.47 -0.30
C TRP A 124 13.26 -8.33 -1.09
N ILE A 125 13.25 -7.75 -2.29
CA ILE A 125 11.99 -7.54 -3.01
C ILE A 125 11.48 -8.87 -3.59
N GLY A 126 10.38 -9.39 -3.01
CA GLY A 126 9.68 -10.55 -3.56
C GLY A 126 10.43 -11.87 -3.40
N ARG A 127 11.34 -11.97 -2.42
CA ARG A 127 12.09 -13.20 -2.15
C ARG A 127 11.19 -14.28 -1.58
N GLU A 128 11.53 -15.53 -1.85
CA GLU A 128 10.88 -16.65 -1.20
C GLU A 128 11.12 -16.61 0.32
N LEU A 129 10.05 -16.78 1.08
CA LEU A 129 10.07 -16.87 2.53
C LEU A 129 10.37 -18.30 2.94
N PHE A 130 11.57 -18.51 3.46
CA PHE A 130 11.98 -19.82 3.97
C PHE A 130 11.06 -20.31 5.10
N GLU A 131 10.99 -21.64 5.27
CA GLU A 131 10.05 -22.31 6.17
C GLU A 131 10.14 -21.81 7.63
N GLY A 132 11.35 -21.59 8.14
CA GLY A 132 11.56 -21.11 9.51
C GLY A 132 10.97 -19.71 9.74
N PHE A 133 11.19 -18.80 8.79
CA PHE A 133 10.56 -17.46 8.84
C PHE A 133 9.05 -17.53 8.65
N ASN A 134 8.57 -18.42 7.78
CA ASN A 134 7.15 -18.63 7.59
C ASN A 134 6.45 -19.08 8.88
N TRP A 135 7.06 -20.03 9.60
CA TRP A 135 6.58 -20.47 10.91
C TRP A 135 6.60 -19.32 11.93
N PHE A 136 7.71 -18.57 11.99
CA PHE A 136 7.88 -17.44 12.91
C PHE A 136 6.78 -16.38 12.70
N TYR A 137 6.59 -15.87 11.48
CA TYR A 137 5.57 -14.86 11.18
C TYR A 137 4.13 -15.38 11.34
N ALA A 138 3.92 -16.69 11.25
CA ALA A 138 2.64 -17.31 11.62
C ALA A 138 2.38 -17.23 13.14
N GLN A 139 3.40 -17.40 13.99
CA GLN A 139 3.27 -17.17 15.42
C GLN A 139 2.99 -15.70 15.74
N VAL A 140 3.69 -14.77 15.08
CA VAL A 140 3.46 -13.32 15.26
C VAL A 140 2.02 -12.96 14.87
N LEU A 141 1.50 -13.51 13.77
CA LEU A 141 0.11 -13.27 13.36
C LEU A 141 -0.90 -13.83 14.38
N ARG A 142 -0.59 -14.99 14.99
CA ARG A 142 -1.45 -15.65 15.96
C ARG A 142 -1.49 -14.91 17.31
N TYR A 143 -0.35 -14.41 17.77
CA TYR A 143 -0.20 -13.84 19.11
C TYR A 143 -0.09 -12.30 19.13
N GLY A 144 0.01 -11.67 17.96
CA GLY A 144 0.21 -10.22 17.81
C GLY A 144 1.67 -9.79 17.99
N ILE A 145 2.40 -10.42 18.91
CA ILE A 145 3.84 -10.25 19.14
C ILE A 145 4.44 -11.63 19.43
N TYR A 146 5.63 -11.90 18.91
CA TYR A 146 6.33 -13.15 19.18
C TYR A 146 7.83 -12.92 19.24
N TYR A 147 8.46 -13.56 20.23
CA TYR A 147 9.86 -13.40 20.57
C TYR A 147 10.53 -14.77 20.61
N VAL A 148 11.70 -14.87 20.00
CA VAL A 148 12.57 -16.03 20.05
C VAL A 148 13.86 -15.58 20.71
N GLU A 149 14.06 -16.05 21.94
CA GLU A 149 15.16 -15.70 22.84
C GLU A 149 16.53 -16.20 22.35
N ASP A 150 16.55 -17.36 21.72
CA ASP A 150 17.75 -17.95 21.12
C ASP A 150 17.36 -18.70 19.84
N VAL A 151 17.76 -18.17 18.68
CA VAL A 151 17.44 -18.81 17.40
C VAL A 151 18.15 -20.16 17.21
N GLN A 152 19.26 -20.39 17.90
CA GLN A 152 20.03 -21.63 17.80
C GLN A 152 19.34 -22.79 18.54
N GLU A 153 18.61 -22.50 19.63
CA GLU A 153 17.82 -23.50 20.36
C GLU A 153 16.68 -24.08 19.51
N TYR A 154 16.21 -23.32 18.51
CA TYR A 154 15.18 -23.73 17.55
C TYR A 154 15.76 -24.23 16.23
N SER A 155 16.98 -24.77 16.21
CA SER A 155 17.64 -25.34 15.02
C SER A 155 16.79 -26.34 14.22
N SER A 156 15.78 -26.96 14.84
CA SER A 156 14.83 -27.83 14.14
C SER A 156 13.77 -27.10 13.30
N LEU A 157 13.44 -25.86 13.65
CA LEU A 157 12.52 -24.95 12.95
C LEU A 157 13.27 -24.04 11.97
N TYR A 158 14.44 -23.56 12.37
CA TYR A 158 15.36 -22.81 11.53
C TYR A 158 16.38 -23.79 10.95
N LYS A 159 15.94 -24.56 9.94
CA LYS A 159 16.81 -25.45 9.16
C LYS A 159 17.22 -24.77 7.84
N SER A 160 18.23 -25.35 7.21
CA SER A 160 18.62 -25.05 5.83
C SER A 160 18.87 -23.54 5.63
N GLU A 161 18.22 -22.92 4.66
CA GLU A 161 18.44 -21.54 4.23
C GLU A 161 18.12 -20.52 5.33
N THR A 162 17.17 -20.81 6.23
CA THR A 162 16.88 -19.89 7.35
C THR A 162 18.03 -19.84 8.36
N ALA A 163 18.62 -21.00 8.66
CA ALA A 163 19.75 -21.11 9.58
C ALA A 163 20.99 -20.43 9.00
N GLU A 164 21.29 -20.71 7.72
CA GLU A 164 22.41 -20.11 7.01
C GLU A 164 22.29 -18.59 6.97
N TYR A 165 21.08 -18.09 6.71
CA TYR A 165 20.80 -16.67 6.71
C TYR A 165 20.97 -16.03 8.09
N LEU A 166 20.34 -16.58 9.14
CA LEU A 166 20.46 -16.05 10.52
C LEU A 166 21.93 -16.05 10.99
N ASN A 167 22.71 -17.07 10.62
CA ASN A 167 24.13 -17.12 10.91
C ASN A 167 24.94 -16.10 10.11
N TYR A 168 24.64 -15.90 8.82
CA TYR A 168 25.31 -14.94 7.97
C TYR A 168 25.18 -13.51 8.50
N ILE A 169 24.00 -13.17 9.00
CA ILE A 169 23.68 -11.82 9.52
C ILE A 169 24.04 -11.67 11.01
N GLY A 170 24.37 -12.78 11.68
CA GLY A 170 24.79 -12.80 13.07
C GLY A 170 23.66 -12.65 14.09
N THR A 171 22.44 -13.09 13.78
CA THR A 171 21.28 -12.95 14.66
C THR A 171 21.27 -14.04 15.75
N GLY A 172 21.27 -13.62 17.02
CA GLY A 172 21.10 -14.46 18.19
C GLY A 172 19.64 -14.57 18.67
N ALA A 173 18.87 -13.48 18.58
CA ALA A 173 17.46 -13.44 18.96
C ALA A 173 16.62 -12.64 17.96
N ILE A 174 15.31 -12.92 17.87
CA ILE A 174 14.39 -12.19 16.98
C ILE A 174 13.06 -11.90 17.66
N LEU A 175 12.59 -10.66 17.51
CA LEU A 175 11.31 -10.17 18.02
C LEU A 175 10.51 -9.57 16.87
N ALA A 176 9.26 -9.95 16.72
CA ALA A 176 8.39 -9.28 15.75
C ALA A 176 7.00 -9.02 16.30
N VAL A 177 6.39 -7.95 15.77
CA VAL A 177 5.03 -7.51 16.09
C VAL A 177 4.24 -7.31 14.81
N HIS A 178 3.01 -7.80 14.80
CA HIS A 178 2.05 -7.57 13.73
C HIS A 178 1.66 -6.10 13.68
N LEU A 179 1.81 -5.48 12.51
CA LEU A 179 1.40 -4.10 12.30
C LEU A 179 -0.01 -4.06 11.74
N LYS A 180 -0.22 -4.69 10.59
CA LYS A 180 -1.47 -4.62 9.82
C LYS A 180 -1.53 -5.75 8.80
N SER A 181 -2.75 -6.18 8.47
CA SER A 181 -3.01 -7.04 7.32
C SER A 181 -3.76 -6.26 6.24
N THR A 182 -3.34 -6.43 5.00
CA THR A 182 -3.99 -5.90 3.80
C THR A 182 -4.50 -7.08 2.96
N PRO A 183 -5.32 -6.86 1.92
CA PRO A 183 -5.74 -7.95 1.04
C PRO A 183 -4.59 -8.73 0.39
N SER A 184 -3.39 -8.15 0.33
CA SER A 184 -2.26 -8.72 -0.39
C SER A 184 -1.07 -9.13 0.45
N ALA A 185 -0.84 -8.42 1.54
CA ALA A 185 0.28 -8.67 2.42
C ALA A 185 -0.06 -8.46 3.88
N THR A 186 0.64 -9.20 4.74
CA THR A 186 0.69 -8.93 6.18
C THR A 186 2.00 -8.23 6.51
N LEU A 187 1.91 -7.11 7.23
CA LEU A 187 3.04 -6.27 7.59
C LEU A 187 3.46 -6.54 9.04
N TYR A 188 4.76 -6.69 9.24
CA TYR A 188 5.37 -6.95 10.53
C TYR A 188 6.53 -5.97 10.78
N LEU A 189 6.67 -5.49 12.00
CA LEU A 189 7.91 -4.87 12.48
C LEU A 189 8.73 -5.98 13.13
N SER A 190 9.94 -6.21 12.64
CA SER A 190 10.87 -7.24 13.11
C SER A 190 12.15 -6.57 13.61
N ILE A 191 12.71 -7.12 14.67
CA ILE A 191 13.97 -6.69 15.28
C ILE A 191 14.81 -7.93 15.48
N GLU A 192 16.02 -7.88 14.95
CA GLU A 192 17.01 -8.94 15.05
C GLU A 192 18.16 -8.43 15.92
N PHE A 193 18.50 -9.22 16.94
CA PHE A 193 19.51 -8.91 17.93
C PHE A 193 20.71 -9.82 17.73
N PRO A 194 21.95 -9.30 17.81
CA PRO A 194 23.13 -10.14 17.69
C PRO A 194 23.33 -11.06 18.91
N GLU A 195 22.90 -10.63 20.09
CA GLU A 195 22.92 -11.43 21.31
C GLU A 195 21.68 -12.34 21.46
N SER A 196 21.87 -13.48 22.14
CA SER A 196 20.75 -14.26 22.68
C SER A 196 20.26 -13.64 23.99
N TYR A 197 18.96 -13.73 24.26
CA TYR A 197 18.27 -13.23 25.46
C TYR A 197 18.40 -11.70 25.74
N PRO A 198 18.24 -10.80 24.74
CA PRO A 198 18.29 -9.35 24.95
C PRO A 198 17.27 -8.82 25.98
N ASP A 199 16.11 -9.47 26.11
CA ASP A 199 15.07 -9.14 27.09
C ASP A 199 15.52 -9.24 28.56
N ARG A 200 16.55 -10.04 28.85
CA ARG A 200 17.16 -10.11 30.19
C ARG A 200 17.92 -8.83 30.55
N THR A 201 18.43 -8.13 29.54
CA THR A 201 19.14 -6.86 29.71
C THR A 201 18.18 -5.67 29.67
N ASP A 202 17.08 -5.78 28.92
CA ASP A 202 16.03 -4.77 28.84
C ASP A 202 14.63 -5.36 29.06
N PRO A 203 14.15 -5.40 30.33
CA PRO A 203 12.82 -5.91 30.66
C PRO A 203 11.67 -5.14 29.99
N ASN A 204 11.91 -3.94 29.48
CA ASN A 204 10.91 -3.10 28.82
C ASN A 204 10.92 -3.27 27.29
N LEU A 205 11.73 -4.18 26.74
CA LEU A 205 11.89 -4.37 25.30
C LEU A 205 10.55 -4.51 24.57
N ASN A 206 9.71 -5.45 25.00
CA ASN A 206 8.38 -5.66 24.40
C ASN A 206 7.52 -4.40 24.42
N MET A 207 7.56 -3.62 25.51
CA MET A 207 6.79 -2.38 25.62
C MET A 207 7.30 -1.30 24.66
N LYS A 208 8.62 -1.14 24.51
CA LYS A 208 9.22 -0.20 23.55
C LYS A 208 8.79 -0.54 22.12
N VAL A 209 8.86 -1.81 21.76
CA VAL A 209 8.49 -2.32 20.42
C VAL A 209 6.99 -2.14 20.15
N LEU A 210 6.13 -2.45 21.12
CA LEU A 210 4.69 -2.24 21.01
C LEU A 210 4.35 -0.75 20.85
N ASN A 211 5.02 0.14 21.58
CA ASN A 211 4.82 1.59 21.46
C ASN A 211 5.26 2.10 20.09
N ALA A 212 6.38 1.63 19.55
CA ALA A 212 6.81 1.97 18.20
C ALA A 212 5.79 1.47 17.16
N ALA A 213 5.33 0.22 17.27
CA ALA A 213 4.32 -0.35 16.40
C ALA A 213 3.01 0.45 16.42
N GLN A 214 2.55 0.91 17.59
CA GLN A 214 1.35 1.76 17.71
C GLN A 214 1.49 3.08 16.95
N ARG A 215 2.68 3.70 16.94
CA ARG A 215 2.94 4.94 16.19
C ARG A 215 3.06 4.70 14.69
N ILE A 216 3.62 3.56 14.28
CA ILE A 216 3.82 3.20 12.87
C ILE A 216 2.51 2.79 12.17
N ARG A 217 1.65 2.02 12.83
CA ARG A 217 0.38 1.51 12.26
C ARG A 217 -0.46 2.54 11.48
N PRO A 218 -0.75 3.75 11.99
CA PRO A 218 -1.55 4.73 11.24
C PRO A 218 -0.87 5.20 9.95
N LEU A 219 0.47 5.23 9.91
CA LEU A 219 1.27 5.69 8.77
C LEU A 219 1.26 4.68 7.61
N LEU A 220 0.98 3.41 7.87
CA LEU A 220 0.94 2.35 6.84
C LEU A 220 -0.33 2.36 5.97
N THR A 221 -1.25 3.30 6.17
CA THR A 221 -2.52 3.38 5.43
C THR A 221 -2.35 3.91 4.00
N THR A 222 -1.33 4.71 3.75
CA THR A 222 -1.03 5.33 2.44
C THR A 222 -0.13 4.45 1.57
N HIS A 223 0.62 3.53 2.18
CA HIS A 223 1.58 2.66 1.51
C HIS A 223 0.97 1.43 0.82
N GLU A 224 -0.34 1.17 0.94
CA GLU A 224 -1.00 0.03 0.25
C GLU A 224 -0.81 0.06 -1.28
N ASN A 225 -0.62 1.25 -1.87
CA ASN A 225 -0.39 1.40 -3.30
C ASN A 225 1.09 1.25 -3.71
N LEU A 226 2.03 1.38 -2.76
CA LEU A 226 3.48 1.37 -3.03
C LEU A 226 4.09 -0.04 -3.00
N ILE A 227 3.32 -1.04 -2.56
CA ILE A 227 3.75 -2.45 -2.59
C ILE A 227 3.75 -2.99 -4.05
N TYR A 228 3.22 -2.24 -5.00
CA TYR A 228 2.87 -2.70 -6.35
C TYR A 228 3.39 -1.84 -7.52
N GLU A 229 4.20 -0.82 -7.23
CA GLU A 229 4.93 -0.05 -8.26
C GLU A 229 6.42 -0.41 -8.22
#